data_AF-A0A7S0G101-F1
#
_entry.id   AF-A0A7S0G101-F1
#
_cell.length_a   1.000
_cell.length_b   1.000
_cell.length_c   1.000
_cell.angle_alpha   90.00
_cell.angle_beta   90.00
_cell.angle_gamma   90.00
#
_symmetry.space_group_name_H-M   'P 1'
#
loop_
_entity.id
_entity.type
_entity.pdbx_description
1 polymer ?
#
loop_
_entity_poly.entity_id
_entity_poly.type
_entity_poly.pdbx_seq_one_letter_code
_entity_poly.pdbx_strand_id
1 'polypeptide(L)'
;KDRRKKKYQSLDEMRQASEDLVGRMWKARDEDLKAFKRDQPALQKLKMLPEVEDFCKRVGFPEVLLQCKILGALRLWLDPMPDSSLPNQSVRTRILKLLEVFPIDEEWKELLRESGGLGKIINFLSIKDPY
;
A
#
# COMPACT_ATOMS: atom_id res chain seq x y z
N LYS A 1 -24.03 9.77 -2.88
CA LYS A 1 -23.53 11.01 -2.24
C LYS A 1 -22.10 11.23 -2.71
N ASP A 2 -21.89 12.08 -3.71
CA ASP A 2 -20.55 12.43 -4.19
C ASP A 2 -19.73 13.06 -3.06
N ARG A 3 -18.71 12.33 -2.60
CA ARG A 3 -17.73 12.84 -1.66
C ARG A 3 -16.87 13.83 -2.45
N ARG A 4 -17.17 15.12 -2.36
CA ARG A 4 -16.40 16.20 -3.03
C ARG A 4 -14.91 15.95 -2.77
N LYS A 5 -14.14 15.60 -3.81
CA LYS A 5 -12.72 15.28 -3.66
C LYS A 5 -12.02 16.50 -3.11
N LYS A 6 -11.35 16.34 -1.95
CA LYS A 6 -10.54 17.39 -1.35
C LYS A 6 -9.50 17.85 -2.38
N LYS A 7 -9.44 19.15 -2.61
CA LYS A 7 -8.45 19.80 -3.50
C LYS A 7 -7.23 20.09 -2.64
N TYR A 8 -6.05 19.70 -3.13
CA TYR A 8 -4.77 20.01 -2.50
C TYR A 8 -4.17 21.20 -3.24
N GLN A 9 -3.88 22.28 -2.51
CA GLN A 9 -3.50 23.57 -3.11
C GLN A 9 -1.98 23.78 -3.12
N SER A 10 -1.22 23.04 -2.32
CA SER A 10 0.24 23.12 -2.25
C SER A 10 0.90 21.73 -2.16
N LEU A 11 2.21 21.68 -2.44
CA LEU A 11 3.02 20.48 -2.27
C LEU A 11 3.08 20.05 -0.80
N ASP A 12 3.16 21.00 0.14
CA ASP A 12 3.15 20.69 1.58
C ASP A 12 1.86 20.02 2.02
N GLU A 13 0.70 20.46 1.52
CA GLU A 13 -0.58 19.80 1.80
C GLU A 13 -0.63 18.37 1.24
N MET A 14 -0.08 18.15 0.04
CA MET A 14 0.00 16.83 -0.57
C MET A 14 0.93 15.91 0.24
N ARG A 15 2.07 16.44 0.70
CA ARG A 15 3.05 15.73 1.53
C ARG A 15 2.45 15.32 2.86
N GLN A 16 1.83 16.26 3.58
CA GLN A 16 1.17 15.99 4.85
C GLN A 16 0.06 14.94 4.71
N ALA A 17 -0.74 15.01 3.64
CA ALA A 17 -1.79 14.04 3.37
C ALA A 17 -1.23 12.65 3.00
N SER A 18 -0.09 12.61 2.31
CA SER A 18 0.60 11.37 1.95
C SER A 18 1.24 10.71 3.18
N GLU A 19 1.86 11.48 4.07
CA GLU A 19 2.40 11.00 5.34
C GLU A 19 1.28 10.44 6.24
N ASP A 20 0.15 11.15 6.35
CA ASP A 20 -1.02 10.67 7.09
C ASP A 20 -1.57 9.37 6.49
N LEU A 21 -1.73 9.30 5.16
CA LEU A 21 -2.19 8.09 4.47
C LEU A 21 -1.25 6.91 4.78
N VAL A 22 0.06 7.10 4.61
CA VAL A 22 1.05 6.05 4.89
C VAL A 22 0.96 5.62 6.36
N GLY A 23 0.95 6.56 7.31
CA GLY A 23 0.79 6.27 8.73
C GLY A 23 -0.46 5.46 9.06
N ARG A 24 -1.59 5.78 8.42
CA ARG A 24 -2.83 4.99 8.53
C ARG A 24 -2.70 3.61 7.89
N MET A 25 -1.94 3.44 6.81
CA MET A 25 -1.67 2.12 6.23
C MET A 25 -0.89 1.22 7.20
N TRP A 26 0.11 1.76 7.90
CA TRP A 26 0.84 1.04 8.95
C TRP A 26 -0.11 0.60 10.08
N LYS A 27 -0.97 1.52 10.53
CA LYS A 27 -1.96 1.23 11.57
C LYS A 27 -2.96 0.15 11.13
N ALA A 28 -3.46 0.20 9.90
CA ALA A 28 -4.39 -0.81 9.38
C ALA A 28 -3.75 -2.22 9.33
N ARG A 29 -2.45 -2.32 9.04
CA ARG A 29 -1.70 -3.58 9.12
C ARG A 29 -1.64 -4.10 10.55
N ASP A 30 -1.29 -3.26 11.51
CA ASP A 30 -1.21 -3.62 12.93
C ASP A 30 -2.58 -4.05 13.49
N GLU A 31 -3.64 -3.33 13.15
CA GLU A 31 -5.01 -3.68 13.55
C GLU A 31 -5.44 -5.03 12.97
N ASP A 32 -5.12 -5.32 11.71
CA ASP A 32 -5.41 -6.61 11.10
C ASP A 32 -4.59 -7.75 11.74
N LEU A 33 -3.34 -7.50 12.14
CA LEU A 33 -2.56 -8.48 12.90
C LEU A 33 -3.14 -8.71 14.30
N LYS A 34 -3.64 -7.67 14.96
CA LYS A 34 -4.33 -7.79 16.26
C LYS A 34 -5.65 -8.53 16.13
N ALA A 35 -6.41 -8.27 15.08
CA ALA A 35 -7.66 -9.00 14.78
C ALA A 35 -7.36 -10.48 14.54
N PHE A 36 -6.34 -10.79 13.72
CA PHE A 36 -5.89 -12.15 13.48
C PHE A 36 -5.51 -12.88 14.79
N LYS A 37 -4.73 -12.24 15.68
CA LYS A 37 -4.36 -12.79 16.99
C LYS A 37 -5.55 -13.02 17.94
N ARG A 38 -6.69 -12.39 17.67
CA ARG A 38 -7.93 -12.51 18.44
C ARG A 38 -8.95 -13.41 17.74
N ASP A 39 -8.56 -14.12 16.69
CA ASP A 39 -9.44 -14.92 15.83
C ASP A 39 -10.61 -14.11 15.26
N GLN A 40 -10.37 -12.83 14.97
CA GLN A 40 -11.35 -11.90 14.39
C GLN A 40 -11.02 -11.59 12.93
N PRO A 41 -12.04 -11.30 12.10
CA PRO A 41 -11.82 -10.89 10.71
C PRO A 41 -10.94 -9.64 10.58
N ALA A 42 -9.84 -9.77 9.82
CA ALA A 42 -8.91 -8.70 9.47
C ALA A 42 -9.45 -7.87 8.27
N LEU A 43 -10.15 -6.78 8.57
CA LEU A 43 -10.90 -6.00 7.56
C LEU A 43 -10.33 -4.60 7.28
N GLN A 44 -9.33 -4.13 8.04
CA GLN A 44 -8.91 -2.74 8.00
C GLN A 44 -8.18 -2.40 6.70
N LYS A 45 -7.27 -3.27 6.25
CA LYS A 45 -6.62 -3.11 4.94
C LYS A 45 -7.65 -3.05 3.81
N LEU A 46 -8.65 -3.93 3.83
CA LEU A 46 -9.72 -4.00 2.82
C LEU A 46 -10.55 -2.72 2.78
N LYS A 47 -10.93 -2.18 3.94
CA LYS A 47 -11.71 -0.95 4.06
C LYS A 47 -10.94 0.27 3.54
N MET A 48 -9.63 0.29 3.75
CA MET A 48 -8.77 1.43 3.38
C MET A 48 -8.28 1.38 1.92
N LEU A 49 -8.25 0.20 1.31
CA LEU A 49 -7.74 -0.01 -0.05
C LEU A 49 -8.33 0.93 -1.13
N PRO A 50 -9.65 1.24 -1.17
CA PRO A 50 -10.19 2.22 -2.13
C PRO A 50 -9.63 3.63 -1.96
N GLU A 51 -9.29 4.03 -0.73
CA GLU A 51 -8.69 5.34 -0.48
C GLU A 51 -7.25 5.38 -0.99
N VAL A 52 -6.46 4.34 -0.69
CA VAL A 52 -5.07 4.24 -1.17
C VAL A 52 -5.03 4.30 -2.71
N GLU A 53 -5.93 3.59 -3.38
CA GLU A 53 -6.02 3.63 -4.84
C GLU A 53 -6.39 5.02 -5.38
N ASP A 54 -7.30 5.73 -4.74
CA ASP A 54 -7.70 7.07 -5.18
C ASP A 54 -6.54 8.07 -5.01
N PHE A 55 -5.71 7.93 -3.97
CA PHE A 55 -4.51 8.75 -3.80
C PHE A 55 -3.47 8.46 -4.88
N CYS A 56 -3.11 7.21 -5.13
CA CYS A 56 -2.12 6.90 -6.16
C CYS A 56 -2.57 7.26 -7.59
N LYS A 57 -3.88 7.38 -7.85
CA LYS A 57 -4.38 7.79 -9.18
C LYS A 57 -4.50 9.30 -9.37
N ARG A 58 -4.31 10.10 -8.32
CA ARG A 58 -4.36 11.57 -8.41
C ARG A 58 -3.06 12.11 -8.95
N VAL A 59 -3.14 13.08 -9.84
CA VAL A 59 -1.95 13.75 -10.44
C VAL A 59 -1.04 14.29 -9.34
N GLY A 60 0.27 14.03 -9.49
CA GLY A 60 1.33 14.45 -8.55
C GLY A 60 1.42 13.63 -7.25
N PHE A 61 0.39 12.87 -6.88
CA PHE A 61 0.44 12.04 -5.66
C PHE A 61 1.40 10.85 -5.75
N PRO A 62 1.53 10.11 -6.87
CA PRO A 62 2.52 9.04 -6.99
C PRO A 62 3.92 9.44 -6.53
N GLU A 63 4.43 10.57 -7.03
CA GLU A 63 5.77 11.07 -6.71
C GLU A 63 5.90 11.41 -5.22
N VAL A 64 4.92 12.13 -4.65
CA VAL A 64 4.91 12.49 -3.24
C VAL A 64 4.79 11.25 -2.34
N LEU A 65 3.99 10.26 -2.73
CA LEU A 65 3.83 9.02 -1.97
C LEU A 65 5.11 8.18 -1.95
N LEU A 66 5.88 8.16 -3.05
CA LEU A 66 7.20 7.53 -3.09
C LEU A 66 8.15 8.17 -2.09
N GLN A 67 8.20 9.51 -2.04
CA GLN A 67 8.99 10.25 -1.05
C GLN A 67 8.57 9.93 0.40
N CYS A 68 7.27 9.72 0.62
CA CYS A 68 6.70 9.28 1.90
C CYS A 68 6.83 7.78 2.18
N LYS A 69 7.64 7.04 1.41
CA LYS A 69 7.95 5.61 1.60
C LYS A 69 6.72 4.69 1.56
N ILE A 70 5.72 4.99 0.73
CA ILE A 70 4.52 4.15 0.57
C ILE A 70 4.83 2.69 0.22
N LEU A 71 5.91 2.44 -0.55
CA LEU A 71 6.28 1.09 -0.98
C LEU A 71 6.55 0.15 0.20
N GLY A 72 7.07 0.68 1.32
CA GLY A 72 7.25 -0.10 2.55
C GLY A 72 5.91 -0.52 3.16
N ALA A 73 4.91 0.37 3.16
CA ALA A 73 3.57 0.05 3.64
C ALA A 73 2.87 -0.97 2.73
N LEU A 74 2.99 -0.83 1.41
CA LEU A 74 2.46 -1.80 0.43
C LEU A 74 3.12 -3.17 0.58
N ARG A 75 4.44 -3.21 0.77
CA ARG A 75 5.19 -4.44 1.06
C ARG A 75 4.62 -5.15 2.29
N LEU A 76 4.37 -4.43 3.38
CA LEU A 76 3.83 -5.02 4.60
C LEU A 76 2.39 -5.51 4.48
N TRP A 77 1.61 -4.92 3.58
CA TRP A 77 0.27 -5.40 3.27
C TRP A 77 0.28 -6.68 2.43
N LEU A 78 1.34 -6.91 1.68
CA LEU A 78 1.58 -8.12 0.89
C LEU A 78 2.32 -9.22 1.66
N ASP A 79 2.95 -8.89 2.78
CA ASP A 79 3.60 -9.89 3.64
C ASP A 79 2.63 -11.00 4.06
N PRO A 80 3.08 -12.26 4.08
CA PRO A 80 2.32 -13.35 4.66
C PRO A 80 1.85 -13.06 6.08
N MET A 81 0.76 -13.71 6.46
CA MET A 81 0.27 -13.72 7.83
C MET A 81 1.15 -14.64 8.70
N PRO A 82 1.09 -14.53 10.05
CA PRO A 82 1.93 -15.34 10.94
C PRO A 82 1.76 -16.85 10.80
N ASP A 83 0.62 -17.31 10.28
CA ASP A 83 0.32 -18.71 9.92
C ASP A 83 0.82 -19.10 8.52
N SER A 84 1.62 -18.24 7.88
CA SER A 84 2.08 -18.37 6.49
C SER A 84 0.99 -18.25 5.43
N SER A 85 -0.25 -17.91 5.80
CA SER A 85 -1.31 -17.65 4.83
C SER A 85 -1.01 -16.38 4.05
N LEU A 86 -1.43 -16.34 2.79
CA LEU A 86 -1.37 -15.11 2.01
C LEU A 86 -2.38 -14.10 2.55
N PRO A 87 -2.10 -12.78 2.50
CA PRO A 87 -3.09 -11.76 2.79
C PRO A 87 -4.24 -11.85 1.79
N ASN A 88 -5.40 -11.30 2.12
CA ASN A 88 -6.62 -11.40 1.31
C ASN A 88 -6.38 -11.15 -0.20
N GLN A 89 -6.96 -11.99 -1.07
CA GLN A 89 -6.77 -11.92 -2.53
C GLN A 89 -7.07 -10.54 -3.12
N SER A 90 -8.15 -9.89 -2.69
CA SER A 90 -8.48 -8.54 -3.16
C SER A 90 -7.41 -7.52 -2.79
N VAL A 91 -6.75 -7.66 -1.63
CA VAL A 91 -5.60 -6.81 -1.25
C VAL A 91 -4.43 -7.07 -2.20
N ARG A 92 -4.07 -8.35 -2.43
CA ARG A 92 -2.96 -8.73 -3.31
C ARG A 92 -3.15 -8.19 -4.72
N THR A 93 -4.26 -8.53 -5.38
CA THR A 93 -4.52 -8.16 -6.77
C THR A 93 -4.56 -6.65 -6.97
N ARG A 94 -5.17 -5.91 -6.05
CA ARG A 94 -5.31 -4.46 -6.18
C ARG A 94 -3.99 -3.73 -5.92
N ILE A 95 -3.19 -4.17 -4.93
CA ILE A 95 -1.86 -3.60 -4.72
C ILE A 95 -0.96 -3.86 -5.92
N LEU A 96 -0.95 -5.08 -6.47
CA LEU A 96 -0.10 -5.40 -7.63
C LEU A 96 -0.44 -4.50 -8.82
N LYS A 97 -1.74 -4.30 -9.11
CA LYS A 97 -2.19 -3.34 -10.12
C LYS A 97 -1.83 -1.88 -9.79
N LEU A 98 -1.82 -1.53 -8.51
CA LEU A 98 -1.48 -0.18 -8.06
C LEU A 98 -0.01 0.14 -8.29
N LEU A 99 0.88 -0.87 -8.19
CA LEU A 99 2.31 -0.69 -8.42
C LEU A 99 2.62 -0.25 -9.85
N GLU A 100 1.78 -0.61 -10.82
CA GLU A 100 1.90 -0.20 -12.23
C GLU A 100 1.65 1.31 -12.44
N VAL A 101 1.08 2.01 -11.45
CA VAL A 101 0.79 3.45 -11.52
C VAL A 101 2.02 4.30 -11.20
N PHE A 102 2.99 3.76 -10.47
CA PHE A 102 4.19 4.50 -10.10
C PHE A 102 5.18 4.59 -11.27
N PRO A 103 5.89 5.72 -11.41
CA PRO A 103 6.95 5.84 -12.43
C PRO A 103 8.05 4.81 -12.18
N ILE A 104 8.42 4.08 -13.23
CA ILE A 104 9.56 3.16 -13.23
C ILE A 104 10.69 3.85 -13.99
N ASP A 105 11.59 4.47 -13.23
CA ASP A 105 12.76 5.18 -13.73
C ASP A 105 14.05 4.60 -13.11
N GLU A 106 15.17 5.31 -13.24
CA GLU A 106 16.47 4.88 -12.71
C GLU A 106 16.49 4.76 -11.17
N GLU A 107 15.66 5.54 -10.46
CA GLU A 107 15.56 5.53 -8.99
C GLU A 107 14.71 4.35 -8.48
N TRP A 108 13.91 3.72 -9.34
CA TRP A 108 13.02 2.61 -8.98
C TRP A 108 13.74 1.46 -8.26
N LYS A 109 14.96 1.12 -8.70
CA LYS A 109 15.75 0.05 -8.07
C LYS A 109 16.11 0.38 -6.62
N GLU A 110 16.42 1.63 -6.34
CA GLU A 110 16.75 2.10 -4.99
C GLU A 110 15.49 2.13 -4.12
N LEU A 111 14.38 2.64 -4.65
CA LEU A 111 13.09 2.64 -3.96
C LEU A 111 12.63 1.22 -3.57
N LEU A 112 12.84 0.23 -4.46
CA LEU A 112 12.59 -1.18 -4.14
C LEU A 112 13.51 -1.72 -3.04
N ARG A 113 14.77 -1.29 -2.98
CA ARG A 113 15.69 -1.66 -1.90
C ARG A 113 15.24 -1.07 -0.56
N GLU A 114 14.92 0.22 -0.54
CA GLU A 114 14.46 0.94 0.64
C GLU A 114 13.11 0.45 1.17
N SER A 115 12.25 -0.10 0.31
CA SER A 115 10.95 -0.66 0.69
C SER A 115 11.03 -1.86 1.67
N GLY A 116 12.24 -2.34 1.98
CA GLY A 116 12.44 -3.49 2.86
C GLY A 116 12.16 -4.83 2.18
N GLY A 117 12.26 -4.88 0.84
CA GLY A 117 12.16 -6.12 0.07
C GLY A 117 10.82 -6.32 -0.66
N LEU A 118 10.14 -5.26 -1.07
CA LEU A 118 8.92 -5.36 -1.89
C LEU A 118 9.12 -6.26 -3.12
N GLY A 119 10.24 -6.09 -3.84
CA GLY A 119 10.56 -6.92 -5.00
C GLY A 119 10.68 -8.42 -4.68
N LYS A 120 11.17 -8.78 -3.48
CA LYS A 120 11.23 -10.18 -3.02
C LYS A 120 9.83 -10.74 -2.77
N ILE A 121 8.96 -9.94 -2.16
CA ILE A 121 7.57 -10.34 -1.90
C ILE A 121 6.78 -10.50 -3.20
N ILE A 122 6.97 -9.60 -4.17
CA ILE A 122 6.34 -9.73 -5.50
C ILE A 122 6.80 -11.02 -6.18
N ASN A 123 8.12 -11.32 -6.15
CA ASN A 123 8.65 -12.56 -6.71
C ASN A 123 8.16 -13.81 -5.94
N PHE A 124 7.97 -13.72 -4.63
CA PHE A 124 7.37 -14.81 -3.85
C PHE A 124 5.91 -15.06 -4.27
N LEU A 125 5.14 -13.99 -4.46
CA LEU A 125 3.74 -14.06 -4.89
C LEU A 125 3.61 -14.62 -6.31
N SER A 126 4.50 -14.29 -7.25
CA SER A 126 4.45 -14.85 -8.61
C SER A 126 4.65 -16.37 -8.65
N ILE A 127 5.29 -16.93 -7.63
CA ILE A 127 5.52 -18.38 -7.50
C ILE A 127 4.40 -19.06 -6.69
N LYS A 128 3.92 -18.42 -5.63
CA LYS A 128 2.98 -19.00 -4.65
C LYS A 128 1.51 -18.72 -4.93
N ASP A 129 1.22 -17.71 -5.75
CA ASP A 129 -0.11 -17.30 -6.18
C ASP A 129 -0.10 -17.06 -7.71
N PRO A 130 0.30 -18.06 -8.53
CA PRO A 130 0.38 -17.91 -9.98
C PRO A 130 -1.04 -17.97 -10.57
N TYR A 131 -1.81 -16.90 -10.42
CA TYR A 131 -3.18 -16.71 -10.95
C TYR A 131 -4.17 -17.87 -10.70
#